data_AF-X0W236-F1
#
_entry.id   AF-X0W236-F1
#
_cell.length_a   1.000
_cell.length_b   1.000
_cell.length_c   1.000
_cell.angle_alpha   90.00
_cell.angle_beta   90.00
_cell.angle_gamma   90.00
#
_symmetry.space_group_name_H-M   'P 1'
#
loop_
_entity.id
_entity.type
_entity.pdbx_description
1 polymer ?
#
loop_
_entity_poly.entity_id
_entity_poly.type
_entity_poly.pdbx_seq_one_letter_code
_entity_poly.pdbx_strand_id
1 'polypeptide(L)'
;NYQVALAKACLGQMFIADAPISIVVTAQYERTTSKYGERGPRYVHIEVGHVGQNICLETVSLGLATVTTGAFWDEEVSKILHLPDRHKPLYVLPVGYPE
;
A
#
# COMPACT_ATOMS: atom_id res chain seq x y z
N ASN A 1 2.63 -16.31 -9.32
CA ASN A 1 1.47 -15.70 -8.64
C ASN A 1 1.93 -14.41 -7.99
N TYR A 2 1.40 -13.25 -8.41
CA TYR A 2 1.80 -11.93 -7.90
C TYR A 2 1.56 -11.78 -6.38
N GLN A 3 0.48 -12.35 -5.85
CA GLN A 3 0.15 -12.25 -4.42
C GLN A 3 1.19 -12.96 -3.53
N VAL A 4 1.67 -14.13 -3.93
CA VAL A 4 2.73 -14.86 -3.19
C VAL A 4 4.06 -14.10 -3.20
N ALA A 5 4.43 -13.50 -4.33
CA ALA A 5 5.64 -12.68 -4.42
C ALA A 5 5.51 -11.44 -3.53
N LEU A 6 4.35 -10.77 -3.58
CA LEU A 6 4.06 -9.61 -2.74
C LEU A 6 4.08 -9.94 -1.25
N ALA A 7 3.50 -11.07 -0.85
CA ALA A 7 3.53 -11.55 0.54
C ALA A 7 4.98 -11.79 1.04
N LYS A 8 5.85 -12.36 0.20
CA LYS A 8 7.28 -12.52 0.53
C LYS A 8 7.99 -11.18 0.69
N ALA A 9 7.71 -10.21 -0.19
CA ALA A 9 8.24 -8.85 -0.06
C ALA A 9 7.72 -8.14 1.20
N CYS A 10 6.50 -8.48 1.65
CA CYS A 10 5.90 -8.03 2.92
C CYS A 10 6.35 -8.88 4.11
N LEU A 11 7.65 -9.21 4.18
CA LEU A 11 8.25 -9.98 5.28
C LEU A 11 7.59 -11.34 5.54
N GLY A 12 7.02 -11.97 4.52
CA GLY A 12 6.38 -13.28 4.63
C GLY A 12 4.98 -13.27 5.27
N GLN A 13 4.30 -12.12 5.29
CA GLN A 13 2.91 -12.01 5.73
C GLN A 13 1.95 -12.72 4.74
N MET A 14 1.78 -14.03 4.93
CA MET A 14 1.11 -14.90 3.95
C MET A 14 -0.39 -14.66 3.76
N PHE A 15 -1.08 -13.98 4.68
CA PHE A 15 -2.48 -13.56 4.47
C PHE A 15 -2.64 -12.64 3.24
N ILE A 16 -1.56 -11.97 2.79
CA ILE A 16 -1.54 -11.21 1.53
C ILE A 16 -1.64 -12.15 0.32
N ALA A 17 -1.07 -13.36 0.41
CA ALA A 17 -1.11 -14.35 -0.66
C ALA A 17 -2.52 -14.92 -0.86
N ASP A 18 -3.28 -15.03 0.23
CA ASP A 18 -4.64 -15.59 0.26
C ASP A 18 -5.70 -14.55 -0.17
N ALA A 19 -5.38 -13.27 -0.05
CA ALA A 19 -6.27 -12.19 -0.45
C ALA A 19 -6.53 -12.19 -1.97
N PRO A 20 -7.80 -12.16 -2.42
CA PRO A 20 -8.15 -12.06 -3.83
C PRO A 20 -7.52 -10.85 -4.54
N ILE A 21 -7.40 -9.73 -3.85
CA ILE A 21 -6.80 -8.49 -4.34
C ILE A 21 -5.95 -7.82 -3.27
N SER A 22 -4.88 -7.15 -3.68
CA SER A 22 -4.08 -6.26 -2.82
C SER A 22 -4.03 -4.88 -3.45
N ILE A 23 -4.43 -3.85 -2.70
CA ILE A 23 -4.32 -2.45 -3.12
C ILE A 23 -2.98 -1.91 -2.60
N VAL A 24 -2.16 -1.36 -3.48
CA VAL A 24 -0.86 -0.77 -3.10
C VAL A 24 -0.91 0.74 -3.29
N VAL A 25 -0.78 1.47 -2.18
CA VAL A 25 -0.74 2.94 -2.19
C VAL A 25 0.71 3.37 -2.38
N THR A 26 0.94 4.18 -3.41
CA THR A 26 2.26 4.70 -3.75
C THR A 26 2.24 6.24 -3.77
N ALA A 27 3.38 6.86 -3.54
CA ALA A 27 3.54 8.31 -3.60
C ALA A 27 4.59 8.72 -4.63
N GLN A 28 4.28 9.76 -5.39
CA GLN A 28 5.27 10.58 -6.09
C GLN A 28 5.55 11.80 -5.23
N TYR A 29 6.61 11.74 -4.42
CA TYR A 29 6.91 12.76 -3.43
C TYR A 29 7.03 14.16 -4.04
N GLU A 30 7.62 14.28 -5.24
CA GLU A 30 7.86 15.54 -5.93
C GLU A 30 6.58 16.34 -6.19
N ARG A 31 5.43 15.66 -6.34
CA ARG A 31 4.13 16.33 -6.52
C ARG A 31 3.73 17.18 -5.32
N THR A 32 4.15 16.78 -4.12
CA THR A 32 3.83 17.47 -2.87
C THR A 32 5.01 18.30 -2.38
N THR A 33 6.24 17.79 -2.46
CA THR A 33 7.44 18.49 -2.00
C THR A 33 7.77 19.73 -2.84
N SER A 34 7.46 19.73 -4.14
CA SER A 34 7.62 20.93 -4.98
C SER A 34 6.87 22.15 -4.46
N LYS A 35 5.73 21.96 -3.81
CA LYS A 35 4.91 23.04 -3.24
C LYS A 35 5.23 23.32 -1.77
N TYR A 36 5.51 22.29 -0.98
CA TYR A 36 5.59 22.39 0.49
C TYR A 36 7.01 22.22 1.05
N GLY A 37 8.02 22.04 0.19
CA GLY A 37 9.42 21.86 0.57
C GLY A 37 9.60 20.73 1.59
N GLU A 38 10.36 21.01 2.65
CA GLU A 38 10.66 20.09 3.76
C GLU A 38 9.41 19.55 4.48
N ARG A 39 8.27 20.25 4.40
CA ARG A 39 7.00 19.75 4.97
C ARG A 39 6.27 18.78 4.06
N GLY A 40 6.65 18.71 2.79
CA GLY A 40 6.01 17.85 1.79
C GLY A 40 5.93 16.37 2.19
N PRO A 41 7.00 15.72 2.69
CA PRO A 41 6.94 14.31 3.07
C PRO A 41 5.93 14.04 4.20
N ARG A 42 5.82 14.98 5.16
CA ARG A 42 4.80 14.89 6.23
C ARG A 42 3.39 14.87 5.64
N TYR A 43 3.10 15.75 4.69
CA TYR A 43 1.77 15.79 4.05
C TYR A 43 1.50 14.56 3.21
N VAL A 44 2.50 14.03 2.49
CA VAL A 44 2.38 12.76 1.77
C VAL A 44 1.92 11.63 2.70
N HIS A 45 2.54 11.48 3.87
CA HIS A 45 2.14 10.44 4.81
C HIS A 45 0.75 10.65 5.42
N ILE A 46 0.36 11.91 5.68
CA ILE A 46 -1.00 12.23 6.14
C ILE A 46 -2.03 11.82 5.08
N GLU A 47 -1.81 12.19 3.81
CA GLU A 47 -2.71 11.82 2.70
C GLU A 47 -2.79 10.30 2.51
N VAL A 48 -1.66 9.60 2.60
CA VAL A 48 -1.62 8.13 2.51
C VAL A 48 -2.40 7.48 3.66
N GLY A 49 -2.33 8.05 4.87
CA GLY A 49 -3.17 7.64 5.99
C GLY A 49 -4.66 7.83 5.73
N HIS A 50 -5.07 8.99 5.20
CA HIS A 50 -6.46 9.26 4.83
C HIS A 50 -6.97 8.31 3.74
N VAL A 51 -6.18 8.09 2.69
CA VAL A 51 -6.49 7.14 1.61
C VAL A 51 -6.62 5.72 2.17
N GLY A 52 -5.67 5.28 3.00
CA GLY A 52 -5.70 3.97 3.64
C GLY A 52 -6.97 3.77 4.47
N GLN A 53 -7.36 4.76 5.29
CA GLN A 53 -8.56 4.65 6.10
C GLN A 53 -9.85 4.65 5.26
N ASN A 54 -9.92 5.42 4.18
CA ASN A 54 -11.06 5.36 3.27
C ASN A 54 -11.20 3.98 2.61
N ILE A 55 -10.08 3.34 2.22
CA ILE A 55 -10.08 1.96 1.72
C ILE A 55 -10.61 1.01 2.80
N CYS A 56 -10.16 1.15 4.05
CA CYS A 56 -10.64 0.31 5.15
C CYS A 56 -12.15 0.45 5.36
N LEU A 57 -12.69 1.68 5.38
CA LEU A 57 -14.12 1.93 5.57
C LEU A 57 -14.96 1.37 4.43
N GLU A 58 -14.54 1.59 3.18
CA GLU A 58 -15.23 1.04 2.01
C GLU A 58 -15.22 -0.49 2.03
N THR A 59 -14.06 -1.09 2.35
CA THR A 59 -13.91 -2.54 2.44
C THR A 59 -14.89 -3.13 3.45
N VAL A 60 -14.99 -2.55 4.64
CA VAL A 60 -15.95 -3.00 5.67
C VAL A 60 -17.40 -2.78 5.23
N SER A 61 -17.70 -1.69 4.53
CA SER A 61 -19.06 -1.43 4.01
C SER A 61 -19.53 -2.49 3.01
N LEU A 62 -18.60 -3.12 2.29
CA LEU A 62 -18.85 -4.20 1.34
C LEU A 62 -18.89 -5.59 2.00
N GLY A 63 -18.76 -5.68 3.33
CA GLY A 63 -18.69 -6.95 4.07
C GLY A 63 -17.37 -7.70 3.88
N LEU A 64 -16.32 -6.99 3.47
CA LEU A 64 -14.97 -7.51 3.28
C LEU A 64 -14.06 -7.10 4.45
N ALA A 65 -12.84 -7.62 4.49
CA ALA A 65 -11.80 -7.29 5.45
C ALA A 65 -10.50 -6.85 4.76
N THR A 66 -9.77 -5.96 5.42
CA THR A 66 -8.43 -5.51 5.01
C THR A 66 -7.59 -5.15 6.22
N VAL A 67 -6.27 -5.14 6.05
CA VAL A 67 -5.31 -4.65 7.03
C VAL A 67 -4.31 -3.73 6.35
N THR A 68 -3.93 -2.64 7.01
CA THR A 68 -2.92 -1.71 6.49
C THR A 68 -1.52 -2.24 6.80
N THR A 69 -0.80 -2.71 5.79
CA THR A 69 0.58 -3.22 5.94
C THR A 69 1.59 -2.19 5.46
N GLY A 70 2.41 -1.67 6.38
CA GLY A 70 3.60 -0.85 6.08
C GLY A 70 4.93 -1.60 6.17
N ALA A 71 4.90 -2.86 6.62
CA ALA A 71 6.08 -3.69 6.82
C ALA A 71 6.41 -4.51 5.55
N PHE A 72 7.24 -3.95 4.68
CA PHE A 72 7.68 -4.59 3.44
C PHE A 72 9.02 -4.01 2.94
N TRP A 73 9.66 -4.70 2.00
CA TRP A 73 10.84 -4.20 1.30
C TRP A 73 10.43 -3.34 0.10
N ASP A 74 10.66 -2.02 0.16
CA ASP A 74 10.22 -1.06 -0.86
C ASP A 74 10.67 -1.42 -2.29
N GLU A 75 11.95 -1.79 -2.43
CA GLU A 75 12.53 -2.16 -3.73
C GLU A 75 11.90 -3.42 -4.30
N GLU A 76 11.62 -4.42 -3.46
CA GLU A 76 11.03 -5.68 -3.92
C GLU A 76 9.58 -5.48 -4.35
N VAL A 77 8.78 -4.72 -3.58
CA VAL A 77 7.42 -4.35 -3.97
C VAL A 77 7.43 -3.58 -5.30
N SER A 78 8.36 -2.63 -5.44
CA SER A 78 8.48 -1.82 -6.67
C SER A 78 8.82 -2.68 -7.90
N LYS A 79 9.75 -3.64 -7.76
CA LYS A 79 10.12 -4.58 -8.83
C LYS A 79 8.95 -5.50 -9.19
N ILE A 80 8.29 -6.10 -8.20
CA ILE A 80 7.17 -7.02 -8.41
C ILE A 80 6.04 -6.35 -9.18
N LEU A 81 5.70 -5.11 -8.82
CA LEU A 81 4.59 -4.37 -9.43
C LEU A 81 5.01 -3.54 -10.65
N HIS A 82 6.28 -3.62 -11.06
CA HIS A 82 6.87 -2.81 -12.14
C HIS A 82 6.54 -1.31 -11.98
N LEU A 83 6.68 -0.79 -10.75
CA LEU A 83 6.35 0.60 -10.47
C LEU A 83 7.31 1.55 -11.22
N PRO A 84 6.81 2.69 -11.74
CA PRO A 84 7.69 3.71 -12.27
C PRO A 84 8.60 4.26 -11.17
N ASP A 85 9.85 4.62 -11.49
CA ASP A 85 10.90 5.02 -10.52
C ASP A 85 10.47 6.06 -9.47
N ARG A 86 9.59 6.97 -9.88
CA ARG A 86 9.07 8.07 -9.04
C ARG A 86 7.98 7.64 -8.05
N HIS A 87 7.41 6.44 -8.20
CA HIS A 87 6.40 5.92 -7.27
C HIS A 87 7.08 5.13 -6.17
N LYS A 88 6.91 5.58 -4.93
CA LYS A 88 7.37 4.88 -3.74
C LYS A 88 6.19 4.20 -3.06
N PRO A 89 6.18 2.87 -2.89
CA PRO A 89 5.13 2.20 -2.14
C PRO A 89 5.15 2.65 -0.68
N LEU A 90 3.97 2.79 -0.07
CA LEU A 90 3.83 3.21 1.32
C LEU A 90 2.88 2.32 2.11
N TYR A 91 1.85 1.76 1.46
CA TYR A 91 1.01 0.72 2.04
C TYR A 91 0.71 -0.39 1.04
N VAL A 92 0.57 -1.61 1.57
CA VAL A 92 -0.10 -2.73 0.94
C VAL A 92 -1.35 -3.05 1.77
N LEU A 93 -2.51 -3.11 1.12
CA LEU A 93 -3.80 -3.39 1.74
C LEU A 93 -4.43 -4.60 1.04
N PRO A 94 -4.17 -5.84 1.52
CA PRO A 94 -4.88 -7.02 1.04
C PRO A 94 -6.36 -6.94 1.40
N VAL A 95 -7.24 -7.15 0.43
CA VAL A 95 -8.69 -7.16 0.61
C VAL A 95 -9.22 -8.55 0.32
N GLY A 96 -9.98 -9.09 1.26
CA GLY A 96 -10.57 -10.43 1.16
C GLY A 96 -11.81 -10.59 2.03
N TYR A 97 -12.25 -11.83 2.19
CA TYR A 97 -13.38 -12.16 3.06
C TYR A 97 -12.89 -12.32 4.50
N PRO A 98 -13.66 -11.84 5.51
CA PRO A 98 -13.37 -12.12 6.90
C PRO A 98 -13.55 -13.62 7.19
N GLU A 99 -12.44 -14.32 7.48
CA GLU A 99 -12.39 -15.72 7.94
C GLU A 99 -11.52 -15.84 9.18
#